data_AF-A0A918JIB8-F1
#
_entry.id   AF-A0A918JIB8-F1
#
_cell.length_a   1.000
_cell.length_b   1.000
_cell.length_c   1.000
_cell.angle_alpha   90.00
_cell.angle_beta   90.00
_cell.angle_gamma   90.00
#
_symmetry.space_group_name_H-M   'P 1'
#
loop_
_entity.id
_entity.type
_entity.pdbx_description
1 polymer ?
#
loop_
_entity_poly.entity_id
_entity_poly.type
_entity_poly.pdbx_seq_one_letter_code
_entity_poly.pdbx_strand_id
1 'polypeptide(L)'
;MSNVSVDANEPAHNDNQPKNNNRRRFLTVATSVVGGVGVVGAAVPFIASWNPSAKAKAAGADVEVDISGIEPGQLIRVMWRSKPVWIVRRTPEILEELKQHEDNLKDPNSEAEQQPAFAKNYYRSEKEEYLVLVGICTHLGCSPTHLKNGAFEEIVEGVPDGFFCPCHGSKFDMAGRVFQNVPAPLNLVVPPYQYVDDTTMIIGSTAEEA
;
A
#
# COMPACT_ATOMS: atom_id res chain seq x y z
N MET A 1 -25.83 86.46 -24.84
CA MET A 1 -25.01 85.23 -24.82
C MET A 1 -25.58 84.34 -23.74
N SER A 2 -25.99 83.16 -24.19
CA SER A 2 -26.35 81.96 -23.44
C SER A 2 -25.50 81.70 -22.20
N ASN A 3 -26.09 81.10 -21.17
CA ASN A 3 -25.85 79.68 -20.88
C ASN A 3 -27.00 79.07 -20.07
N VAL A 4 -27.47 77.95 -20.60
CA VAL A 4 -28.29 76.92 -19.97
C VAL A 4 -27.45 76.27 -18.86
N SER A 5 -28.03 76.03 -17.69
CA SER A 5 -27.55 75.00 -16.78
C SER A 5 -28.73 74.14 -16.35
N VAL A 6 -28.74 72.94 -16.89
CA VAL A 6 -29.62 71.84 -16.53
C VAL A 6 -29.15 71.31 -15.17
N ASP A 7 -29.91 71.56 -14.11
CA ASP A 7 -29.73 70.81 -12.87
C ASP A 7 -30.49 69.48 -12.99
N ALA A 8 -29.86 68.54 -13.71
CA ALA A 8 -30.26 67.14 -13.80
C ALA A 8 -29.75 66.35 -12.59
N ASN A 9 -30.09 66.79 -11.37
CA ASN A 9 -29.63 66.12 -10.15
C ASN A 9 -30.71 65.89 -9.09
N GLU A 10 -31.97 65.79 -9.50
CA GLU A 10 -33.01 65.20 -8.67
C GLU A 10 -33.18 63.73 -9.08
N PRO A 11 -32.76 62.76 -8.25
CA PRO A 11 -32.99 61.36 -8.57
C PRO A 11 -34.50 61.12 -8.58
N ALA A 12 -35.03 60.66 -9.71
CA ALA A 12 -36.42 60.27 -9.83
C ALA A 12 -36.74 59.19 -8.77
N HIS A 13 -37.42 59.58 -7.69
CA HIS A 13 -37.88 58.66 -6.67
C HIS A 13 -39.09 57.90 -7.24
N ASN A 14 -38.83 56.69 -7.71
CA ASN A 14 -39.87 55.83 -8.28
C ASN A 14 -40.60 55.09 -7.15
N ASP A 15 -41.67 55.69 -6.63
CA ASP A 15 -42.51 55.14 -5.55
C ASP A 15 -43.34 53.90 -5.97
N ASN A 16 -43.23 53.45 -7.22
CA ASN A 16 -43.87 52.24 -7.75
C ASN A 16 -42.93 51.02 -7.84
N GLN A 17 -41.82 50.98 -7.08
CA GLN A 17 -41.12 49.70 -6.90
C GLN A 17 -41.91 48.81 -5.93
N PRO A 18 -42.38 47.62 -6.35
CA PRO A 18 -43.07 46.71 -5.44
C PRO A 18 -42.10 46.29 -4.34
N LYS A 19 -42.38 46.73 -3.11
CA LYS A 19 -41.65 46.49 -1.86
C LYS A 19 -41.68 45.02 -1.41
N ASN A 20 -41.85 44.05 -2.31
CA ASN A 20 -41.91 42.64 -1.94
C ASN A 20 -40.48 42.05 -1.83
N ASN A 21 -39.70 42.63 -0.93
CA ASN A 21 -38.33 42.21 -0.63
C ASN A 21 -38.32 40.79 -0.04
N ASN A 22 -39.41 40.38 0.61
CA ASN A 22 -39.59 39.05 1.19
C ASN A 22 -39.63 37.95 0.12
N ARG A 23 -40.36 38.14 -0.98
CA ARG A 23 -40.39 37.16 -2.07
C ARG A 23 -39.03 37.01 -2.75
N ARG A 24 -38.34 38.13 -3.00
CA ARG A 24 -36.98 38.11 -3.59
C ARG A 24 -35.99 37.42 -2.65
N ARG A 25 -35.98 37.78 -1.38
CA ARG A 25 -35.11 37.16 -0.35
C ARG A 25 -35.40 35.67 -0.22
N PHE A 26 -36.68 35.28 -0.19
CA PHE A 26 -37.08 33.87 -0.15
C PHE A 26 -36.54 33.09 -1.35
N LEU A 27 -36.77 33.58 -2.57
CA LEU A 27 -36.28 32.92 -3.79
C LEU A 27 -34.76 32.85 -3.85
N THR A 28 -34.04 33.89 -3.43
CA THR A 28 -32.57 33.87 -3.36
C THR A 28 -32.08 32.82 -2.36
N VAL A 29 -32.62 32.82 -1.14
CA VAL A 29 -32.23 31.84 -0.11
C VAL A 29 -32.56 30.41 -0.56
N ALA A 30 -33.77 30.18 -1.07
CA ALA A 30 -34.19 28.87 -1.56
C ALA A 30 -33.27 28.36 -2.69
N THR A 31 -32.99 29.21 -3.69
CA THR A 31 -32.08 28.85 -4.80
C THR A 31 -30.66 28.59 -4.30
N SER A 32 -30.14 29.39 -3.36
CA SER A 32 -28.80 29.16 -2.79
C SER A 32 -28.73 27.86 -2.01
N VAL A 33 -29.77 27.52 -1.22
CA VAL A 33 -29.83 26.26 -0.47
C VAL A 33 -29.88 25.07 -1.44
N VAL A 34 -30.78 25.10 -2.41
CA VAL A 34 -30.92 24.02 -3.41
C VAL A 34 -29.63 23.88 -4.22
N GLY A 35 -29.02 25.00 -4.64
CA GLY A 35 -27.73 24.99 -5.33
C GLY A 35 -26.62 24.38 -4.47
N GLY A 36 -26.54 24.75 -3.19
CA GLY A 36 -25.58 24.17 -2.25
C GLY A 36 -25.76 22.66 -2.06
N VAL A 37 -27.00 22.20 -1.88
CA VAL A 37 -27.32 20.76 -1.80
C VAL A 37 -26.97 20.05 -3.10
N GLY A 38 -27.24 20.66 -4.26
CA GLY A 38 -26.85 20.11 -5.56
C GLY A 38 -25.34 19.95 -5.72
N VAL A 39 -24.55 20.95 -5.30
CA VAL A 39 -23.08 20.88 -5.31
C VAL A 39 -22.57 19.76 -4.42
N VAL A 40 -23.08 19.64 -3.19
CA VAL A 40 -22.70 18.54 -2.28
C VAL A 40 -23.11 17.19 -2.88
N GLY A 41 -24.33 17.09 -3.41
CA GLY A 41 -24.88 15.89 -4.04
C GLY A 41 -24.07 15.42 -5.25
N ALA A 42 -23.41 16.32 -5.98
CA ALA A 42 -22.51 15.97 -7.08
C ALA A 42 -21.07 15.67 -6.60
N ALA A 43 -20.53 16.48 -5.69
CA ALA A 43 -19.14 16.37 -5.24
C ALA A 43 -18.87 15.10 -4.44
N VAL A 44 -19.80 14.68 -3.56
CA VAL A 44 -19.64 13.50 -2.72
C VAL A 44 -19.46 12.21 -3.54
N PRO A 45 -20.38 11.83 -4.46
CA PRO A 45 -20.18 10.63 -5.28
C PRO A 45 -19.01 10.76 -6.25
N PHE A 46 -18.70 11.97 -6.74
CA PHE A 46 -17.53 12.20 -7.58
C PHE A 46 -16.22 11.87 -6.85
N ILE A 47 -16.03 12.39 -5.63
CA ILE A 47 -14.86 12.06 -4.80
C ILE A 47 -14.89 10.59 -4.39
N ALA A 48 -16.08 10.07 -4.01
CA ALA A 48 -16.22 8.66 -3.66
C ALA A 48 -15.90 7.72 -4.82
N SER A 49 -15.99 8.17 -6.08
CA SER A 49 -15.61 7.38 -7.25
C SER A 49 -14.11 7.09 -7.34
N TRP A 50 -13.28 7.82 -6.59
CA TRP A 50 -11.84 7.53 -6.45
C TRP A 50 -11.54 6.43 -5.42
N ASN A 51 -12.52 5.99 -4.63
CA ASN A 51 -12.34 4.85 -3.73
C ASN A 51 -12.26 3.52 -4.52
N PRO A 52 -11.65 2.47 -3.95
CA PRO A 52 -11.56 1.17 -4.58
C PRO A 52 -12.92 0.61 -5.01
N SER A 53 -13.01 0.17 -6.27
CA SER A 53 -14.21 -0.45 -6.83
C SER A 53 -14.53 -1.80 -6.16
N ALA A 54 -15.76 -2.29 -6.34
CA ALA A 54 -16.14 -3.62 -5.83
C ALA A 54 -15.25 -4.74 -6.38
N LYS A 55 -14.85 -4.67 -7.66
CA LYS A 55 -13.89 -5.59 -8.28
C LYS A 55 -12.52 -5.53 -7.60
N ALA A 56 -12.03 -4.31 -7.30
CA ALA A 56 -10.76 -4.13 -6.60
C ALA A 56 -10.81 -4.66 -5.17
N LYS A 57 -11.94 -4.50 -4.46
CA LYS A 57 -12.15 -5.09 -3.13
C LYS A 57 -12.23 -6.62 -3.17
N ALA A 58 -12.91 -7.19 -4.17
CA ALA A 58 -13.02 -8.64 -4.34
C ALA A 58 -11.68 -9.29 -4.71
N ALA A 59 -10.84 -8.62 -5.51
CA ALA A 59 -9.45 -9.02 -5.72
C ALA A 59 -8.58 -8.95 -4.46
N GLY A 60 -9.13 -8.39 -3.37
CA GLY A 60 -8.55 -8.36 -2.04
C GLY A 60 -8.82 -9.61 -1.19
N ALA A 61 -9.58 -10.59 -1.70
CA ALA A 61 -9.88 -11.83 -1.00
C ALA A 61 -8.63 -12.68 -0.76
N ASP A 62 -8.78 -13.63 0.15
CA ASP A 62 -7.73 -14.58 0.50
C ASP A 62 -7.43 -15.53 -0.67
N VAL A 63 -6.20 -16.01 -0.71
CA VAL A 63 -5.67 -16.84 -1.78
C VAL A 63 -5.16 -18.14 -1.19
N GLU A 64 -5.77 -19.25 -1.60
CA GLU A 64 -5.29 -20.59 -1.29
C GLU A 64 -4.17 -20.99 -2.26
N VAL A 65 -3.10 -21.56 -1.73
CA VAL A 65 -1.90 -21.94 -2.48
C VAL A 65 -1.44 -23.33 -2.06
N ASP A 66 -1.34 -24.22 -3.03
CA ASP A 66 -0.65 -25.52 -2.90
C ASP A 66 0.87 -25.30 -2.95
N ILE A 67 1.56 -25.73 -1.89
CA ILE A 67 3.02 -25.62 -1.71
C ILE A 67 3.75 -26.96 -1.86
N SER A 68 3.02 -28.05 -2.16
CA SER A 68 3.59 -29.40 -2.28
C SER A 68 4.66 -29.52 -3.37
N GLY A 69 4.48 -28.77 -4.46
CA GLY A 69 5.39 -28.78 -5.62
C GLY A 69 6.54 -27.78 -5.55
N ILE A 70 6.75 -27.09 -4.42
CA ILE A 70 7.86 -26.15 -4.28
C ILE A 70 9.12 -26.94 -3.88
N GLU A 71 10.12 -26.91 -4.75
CA GLU A 71 11.42 -27.53 -4.49
C GLU A 71 12.28 -26.66 -3.55
N PRO A 72 13.20 -27.25 -2.77
CA PRO A 72 14.16 -26.47 -1.99
C PRO A 72 14.97 -25.49 -2.86
N GLY A 73 15.10 -24.25 -2.39
CA GLY A 73 15.67 -23.12 -3.13
C GLY A 73 14.75 -22.48 -4.19
N GLN A 74 13.55 -23.03 -4.41
CA GLN A 74 12.60 -22.49 -5.38
C GLN A 74 11.78 -21.36 -4.77
N LEU A 75 11.57 -20.32 -5.60
CA LEU A 75 10.63 -19.23 -5.33
C LEU A 75 9.48 -19.33 -6.32
N ILE A 76 8.25 -19.38 -5.81
CA ILE A 76 7.03 -19.18 -6.60
C ILE A 76 6.41 -17.82 -6.31
N ARG A 77 5.56 -17.34 -7.23
CA ARG A 77 4.88 -16.06 -7.11
C ARG A 77 3.38 -16.26 -7.23
N VAL A 78 2.65 -15.73 -6.26
CA VAL A 78 1.19 -15.70 -6.25
C VAL A 78 0.71 -14.26 -6.12
N MET A 79 -0.48 -13.97 -6.62
CA MET A 79 -1.04 -12.61 -6.56
C MET A 79 -2.05 -12.52 -5.43
N TRP A 80 -1.83 -11.61 -4.48
CA TRP A 80 -2.75 -11.33 -3.37
C TRP A 80 -2.97 -9.82 -3.24
N ARG A 81 -4.22 -9.35 -3.29
CA ARG A 81 -4.59 -7.91 -3.27
C ARG A 81 -3.80 -7.05 -4.26
N SER A 82 -3.59 -7.55 -5.48
CA SER A 82 -2.76 -6.93 -6.53
C SER A 82 -1.28 -6.76 -6.17
N LYS A 83 -0.79 -7.44 -5.14
CA LYS A 83 0.62 -7.49 -4.75
C LYS A 83 1.20 -8.88 -5.09
N PRO A 84 2.43 -8.95 -5.63
CA PRO A 84 3.11 -10.23 -5.74
C PRO A 84 3.50 -10.70 -4.33
N VAL A 85 3.10 -11.90 -3.97
CA VAL A 85 3.60 -12.60 -2.79
C VAL A 85 4.53 -13.71 -3.26
N TRP A 86 5.71 -13.75 -2.68
CA TRP A 86 6.72 -14.76 -2.90
C TRP A 86 6.60 -15.82 -1.82
N ILE A 87 6.68 -17.07 -2.24
CA ILE A 87 6.83 -18.22 -1.34
C ILE A 87 8.14 -18.88 -1.73
N VAL A 88 9.07 -18.93 -0.79
CA VAL A 88 10.38 -19.56 -0.98
C VAL A 88 10.50 -20.72 -0.02
N ARG A 89 10.85 -21.90 -0.54
CA ARG A 89 11.23 -23.03 0.28
C ARG A 89 12.74 -23.01 0.48
N ARG A 90 13.21 -22.50 1.62
CA ARG A 90 14.62 -22.34 1.97
C ARG A 90 15.27 -23.70 2.22
N THR A 91 16.51 -23.85 1.81
CA THR A 91 17.30 -25.04 2.13
C THR A 91 17.92 -24.90 3.53
N PRO A 92 18.36 -26.00 4.16
CA PRO A 92 19.08 -25.94 5.43
C PRO A 92 20.34 -25.04 5.35
N GLU A 93 21.03 -25.03 4.22
CA GLU A 93 22.22 -24.20 4.00
C GLU A 93 21.86 -22.70 4.06
N ILE A 94 20.79 -22.29 3.37
CA ILE A 94 20.30 -20.91 3.41
C ILE A 94 19.92 -20.51 4.84
N LEU A 95 19.32 -21.41 5.62
CA LEU A 95 18.94 -21.13 7.01
C LEU A 95 20.16 -20.91 7.91
N GLU A 96 21.25 -21.65 7.68
CA GLU A 96 22.49 -21.49 8.44
C GLU A 96 23.25 -20.20 8.06
N GLU A 97 23.25 -19.86 6.76
CA GLU A 97 23.88 -18.64 6.23
C GLU A 97 23.29 -17.36 6.83
N LEU A 98 22.01 -17.36 7.22
CA LEU A 98 21.35 -16.19 7.83
C LEU A 98 22.11 -15.60 9.02
N LYS A 99 22.88 -16.42 9.74
CA LYS A 99 23.63 -16.03 10.96
C LYS A 99 24.90 -15.25 10.64
N GLN A 100 25.39 -15.33 9.41
CA GLN A 100 26.74 -14.85 9.06
C GLN A 100 26.79 -13.32 8.86
N HIS A 101 25.64 -12.67 8.68
CA HIS A 101 25.56 -11.25 8.33
C HIS A 101 24.55 -10.47 9.16
N GLU A 102 24.15 -10.98 10.33
CA GLU A 102 23.17 -10.31 11.20
C GLU A 102 23.58 -8.88 11.59
N ASP A 103 24.87 -8.67 11.89
CA ASP A 103 25.42 -7.36 12.28
C ASP A 103 25.32 -6.32 11.15
N ASN A 104 25.12 -6.76 9.90
CA ASN A 104 24.97 -5.89 8.74
C ASN A 104 23.50 -5.53 8.45
N LEU A 105 22.55 -6.03 9.25
CA LEU A 105 21.12 -5.80 9.06
C LEU A 105 20.63 -4.60 9.87
N LYS A 106 19.64 -3.89 9.33
CA LYS A 106 19.05 -2.72 10.00
C LYS A 106 18.07 -3.11 11.11
N ASP A 107 17.34 -4.20 10.88
CA ASP A 107 16.33 -4.75 11.81
C ASP A 107 16.42 -6.28 11.81
N PRO A 108 17.49 -6.87 12.43
CA PRO A 108 17.70 -8.31 12.43
C PRO A 108 16.60 -9.10 13.15
N ASN A 109 15.97 -8.49 14.17
CA ASN A 109 14.98 -9.12 15.05
C ASN A 109 13.51 -8.85 14.64
N SER A 110 13.28 -8.10 13.56
CA SER A 110 11.93 -7.72 13.10
C SER A 110 11.11 -6.96 14.15
N GLU A 111 11.74 -5.99 14.81
CA GLU A 111 11.12 -5.15 15.83
C GLU A 111 10.12 -4.15 15.25
N ALA A 112 10.26 -3.81 13.96
CA ALA A 112 9.34 -2.89 13.31
C ALA A 112 7.91 -3.46 13.25
N GLU A 113 6.94 -2.66 13.70
CA GLU A 113 5.52 -3.02 13.74
C GLU A 113 4.90 -3.00 12.32
N GLN A 114 5.12 -4.09 11.58
CA GLN A 114 4.54 -4.33 10.25
C GLN A 114 4.23 -5.80 9.97
N GLN A 115 4.61 -6.71 10.89
CA GLN A 115 4.53 -8.15 10.69
C GLN A 115 3.45 -8.79 11.58
N PRO A 116 2.81 -9.88 11.13
CA PRO A 116 2.01 -10.75 12.00
C PRO A 116 2.81 -11.23 13.21
N ALA A 117 2.12 -11.55 14.31
CA ALA A 117 2.76 -11.97 15.55
C ALA A 117 3.65 -13.21 15.38
N PHE A 118 3.20 -14.21 14.60
CA PHE A 118 3.98 -15.42 14.33
C PHE A 118 5.30 -15.13 13.60
N ALA A 119 5.38 -14.04 12.83
CA ALA A 119 6.55 -13.66 12.04
C ALA A 119 7.53 -12.75 12.79
N LYS A 120 7.27 -12.45 14.08
CA LYS A 120 8.21 -11.77 14.99
C LYS A 120 9.19 -12.79 15.57
N ASN A 121 9.95 -13.41 14.68
CA ASN A 121 11.00 -14.35 15.03
C ASN A 121 12.17 -14.20 14.04
N TYR A 122 13.26 -14.90 14.32
CA TYR A 122 14.48 -14.85 13.54
C TYR A 122 14.30 -15.15 12.04
N TYR A 123 13.48 -16.16 11.72
CA TYR A 123 13.26 -16.64 10.36
C TYR A 123 12.15 -15.89 9.62
N ARG A 124 11.36 -15.10 10.34
CA ARG A 124 10.23 -14.30 9.84
C ARG A 124 9.18 -15.17 9.14
N SER A 125 8.94 -16.34 9.69
CA SER A 125 8.05 -17.38 9.16
C SER A 125 7.50 -18.24 10.28
N GLU A 126 6.33 -18.86 10.08
CA GLU A 126 5.79 -19.85 11.01
C GLU A 126 6.55 -21.19 10.92
N LYS A 127 6.78 -21.69 9.70
CA LYS A 127 7.70 -22.80 9.42
C LYS A 127 9.00 -22.23 8.84
N GLU A 128 10.15 -22.50 9.45
CA GLU A 128 11.45 -21.95 9.02
C GLU A 128 11.79 -22.25 7.57
N GLU A 129 11.34 -23.39 7.03
CA GLU A 129 11.58 -23.76 5.64
C GLU A 129 10.84 -22.82 4.66
N TYR A 130 9.66 -22.30 5.02
CA TYR A 130 8.82 -21.52 4.10
C TYR A 130 8.82 -20.04 4.43
N LEU A 131 9.51 -19.25 3.61
CA LEU A 131 9.48 -17.80 3.68
C LEU A 131 8.37 -17.25 2.78
N VAL A 132 7.44 -16.50 3.37
CA VAL A 132 6.34 -15.85 2.64
C VAL A 132 6.49 -14.34 2.75
N LEU A 133 6.67 -13.65 1.62
CA LEU A 133 6.91 -12.21 1.59
C LEU A 133 6.06 -11.51 0.53
N VAL A 134 5.53 -10.34 0.85
CA VAL A 134 5.09 -9.38 -0.16
C VAL A 134 6.34 -8.90 -0.91
N GLY A 135 6.45 -9.28 -2.18
CA GLY A 135 7.57 -9.01 -3.08
C GLY A 135 7.65 -7.56 -3.55
N ILE A 136 7.52 -6.62 -2.62
CA ILE A 136 7.47 -5.17 -2.85
C ILE A 136 8.49 -4.54 -1.91
N CYS A 137 9.50 -3.90 -2.48
CA CYS A 137 10.52 -3.16 -1.76
C CYS A 137 9.87 -2.05 -0.92
N THR A 138 10.24 -1.99 0.35
CA THR A 138 9.73 -1.00 1.32
C THR A 138 10.23 0.42 1.09
N HIS A 139 11.14 0.63 0.14
CA HIS A 139 11.54 1.98 -0.29
C HIS A 139 10.41 2.69 -1.05
N LEU A 140 10.19 2.31 -2.32
CA LEU A 140 9.23 2.94 -3.23
C LEU A 140 8.46 1.93 -4.09
N GLY A 141 8.41 0.67 -3.66
CA GLY A 141 7.45 -0.30 -4.19
C GLY A 141 7.88 -1.12 -5.41
N CYS A 142 9.11 -0.99 -5.91
CA CYS A 142 9.63 -1.90 -6.93
C CYS A 142 9.67 -3.34 -6.41
N SER A 143 9.52 -4.35 -7.29
CA SER A 143 9.74 -5.75 -6.95
C SER A 143 11.24 -6.06 -6.98
N PRO A 144 11.88 -6.46 -5.85
CA PRO A 144 13.25 -6.94 -5.90
C PRO A 144 13.41 -8.23 -6.72
N THR A 145 14.63 -8.48 -7.18
CA THR A 145 15.04 -9.70 -7.88
C THR A 145 15.64 -10.67 -6.88
N HIS A 146 15.20 -11.93 -6.91
CA HIS A 146 15.82 -13.02 -6.16
C HIS A 146 17.10 -13.45 -6.88
N LEU A 147 18.25 -13.18 -6.26
CA LEU A 147 19.58 -13.57 -6.74
C LEU A 147 20.01 -14.79 -5.95
N LYS A 148 20.48 -15.82 -6.65
CA LYS A 148 20.80 -17.12 -6.06
C LYS A 148 22.04 -17.76 -6.64
N ASN A 149 22.52 -18.85 -6.04
CA ASN A 149 23.70 -19.60 -6.48
C ASN A 149 24.96 -18.70 -6.53
N GLY A 150 25.17 -17.87 -5.50
CA GLY A 150 26.30 -16.95 -5.41
C GLY A 150 26.14 -15.63 -6.16
N ALA A 151 25.07 -15.46 -6.95
CA ALA A 151 24.86 -14.21 -7.69
C ALA A 151 24.62 -12.98 -6.79
N PHE A 152 24.23 -13.19 -5.53
CA PHE A 152 24.06 -12.09 -4.57
C PHE A 152 25.40 -11.61 -3.99
N GLU A 153 26.49 -12.39 -4.09
CA GLU A 153 27.81 -12.00 -3.58
C GLU A 153 28.39 -10.77 -4.30
N GLU A 154 28.03 -10.59 -5.57
CA GLU A 154 28.38 -9.41 -6.35
C GLU A 154 27.75 -8.12 -5.77
N ILE A 155 26.69 -8.28 -4.97
CA ILE A 155 25.93 -7.19 -4.35
C ILE A 155 26.27 -7.03 -2.87
N VAL A 156 26.41 -8.14 -2.15
CA VAL A 156 26.79 -8.20 -0.73
C VAL A 156 27.88 -9.26 -0.57
N GLU A 157 29.10 -8.81 -0.30
CA GLU A 157 30.24 -9.71 -0.10
C GLU A 157 29.94 -10.76 0.99
N GLY A 158 30.19 -12.03 0.66
CA GLY A 158 30.02 -13.16 1.58
C GLY A 158 28.57 -13.62 1.78
N VAL A 159 27.60 -13.11 1.03
CA VAL A 159 26.19 -13.54 1.10
C VAL A 159 25.75 -14.07 -0.27
N PRO A 160 25.59 -15.40 -0.44
CA PRO A 160 25.39 -16.01 -1.76
C PRO A 160 24.00 -15.82 -2.36
N ASP A 161 22.98 -15.74 -1.49
CA ASP A 161 21.58 -15.70 -1.88
C ASP A 161 20.84 -14.55 -1.17
N GLY A 162 19.92 -13.90 -1.89
CA GLY A 162 19.17 -12.77 -1.34
C GLY A 162 18.27 -12.07 -2.35
N PHE A 163 17.79 -10.88 -1.99
CA PHE A 163 16.92 -10.07 -2.83
C PHE A 163 17.55 -8.69 -3.08
N PHE A 164 17.71 -8.35 -4.35
CA PHE A 164 18.25 -7.06 -4.78
C PHE A 164 17.20 -6.21 -5.49
N CYS A 165 16.98 -4.98 -5.04
CA CYS A 165 16.07 -4.03 -5.65
C CYS A 165 16.85 -3.02 -6.51
N PRO A 166 16.85 -3.14 -7.85
CA PRO A 166 17.70 -2.34 -8.73
C PRO A 166 17.30 -0.87 -8.82
N CYS A 167 16.06 -0.51 -8.41
CA CYS A 167 15.57 0.86 -8.52
C CYS A 167 16.44 1.88 -7.76
N HIS A 168 16.91 1.52 -6.56
CA HIS A 168 17.73 2.40 -5.71
C HIS A 168 18.76 1.62 -4.87
N GLY A 169 19.07 0.38 -5.26
CA GLY A 169 20.13 -0.42 -4.63
C GLY A 169 19.81 -0.98 -3.24
N SER A 170 18.53 -1.16 -2.89
CA SER A 170 18.16 -1.81 -1.63
C SER A 170 18.39 -3.32 -1.68
N LYS A 171 18.82 -3.90 -0.56
CA LYS A 171 19.30 -5.28 -0.46
C LYS A 171 18.61 -5.94 0.72
N PHE A 172 18.20 -7.20 0.56
CA PHE A 172 17.56 -7.98 1.62
C PHE A 172 18.12 -9.40 1.61
N ASP A 173 18.24 -10.02 2.78
CA ASP A 173 18.70 -11.40 2.90
C ASP A 173 17.58 -12.43 2.62
N MET A 174 17.89 -13.72 2.79
CA MET A 174 16.93 -14.82 2.65
C MET A 174 15.95 -14.98 3.82
N ALA A 175 15.83 -14.00 4.70
CA ALA A 175 14.67 -13.82 5.58
C ALA A 175 13.89 -12.54 5.21
N GLY A 176 14.28 -11.83 4.13
CA GLY A 176 13.71 -10.55 3.73
C GLY A 176 14.10 -9.39 4.65
N ARG A 177 15.14 -9.55 5.46
CA ARG A 177 15.66 -8.52 6.37
C ARG A 177 16.53 -7.55 5.58
N VAL A 178 16.33 -6.25 5.80
CA VAL A 178 17.02 -5.19 5.05
C VAL A 178 18.43 -4.98 5.60
N PHE A 179 19.40 -4.88 4.69
CA PHE A 179 20.77 -4.49 5.07
C PHE A 179 20.83 -3.02 5.51
N GLN A 180 21.83 -2.67 6.31
CA GLN A 180 22.11 -1.28 6.67
C GLN A 180 22.57 -0.46 5.44
N ASN A 181 22.53 0.87 5.58
CA ASN A 181 23.06 1.81 4.58
C ASN A 181 22.42 1.73 3.18
N VAL A 182 21.16 1.32 3.10
CA VAL A 182 20.35 1.36 1.86
C VAL A 182 19.07 2.20 2.03
N PRO A 183 18.45 2.67 0.93
CA PRO A 183 17.25 3.52 1.03
C PRO A 183 15.99 2.86 1.60
N ALA A 184 15.84 1.54 1.45
CA ALA A 184 14.70 0.83 2.04
C ALA A 184 14.70 0.96 3.57
N PRO A 185 13.62 1.48 4.17
CA PRO A 185 13.60 1.78 5.60
C PRO A 185 13.36 0.54 6.46
N LEU A 186 12.74 -0.51 5.92
CA LEU A 186 12.18 -1.65 6.66
C LEU A 186 12.43 -2.99 5.94
N ASN A 187 12.36 -4.10 6.67
CA ASN A 187 12.33 -5.46 6.12
C ASN A 187 11.12 -5.65 5.17
N LEU A 188 11.22 -6.57 4.20
CA LEU A 188 10.09 -6.93 3.32
C LEU A 188 8.91 -7.44 4.15
N VAL A 189 7.68 -7.05 3.80
CA VAL A 189 6.48 -7.40 4.58
C VAL A 189 6.17 -8.90 4.45
N VAL A 190 5.91 -9.57 5.57
CA VAL A 190 5.28 -10.90 5.63
C VAL A 190 3.77 -10.67 5.67
N PRO A 191 3.00 -11.17 4.69
CA PRO A 191 1.55 -11.03 4.72
C PRO A 191 0.96 -11.91 5.84
N PRO A 192 -0.28 -11.65 6.30
CA PRO A 192 -1.03 -12.64 7.07
C PRO A 192 -1.20 -13.90 6.22
N TYR A 193 -0.90 -15.05 6.80
CA TYR A 193 -1.19 -16.35 6.22
C TYR A 193 -1.36 -17.40 7.32
N GLN A 194 -1.88 -18.57 6.94
CA GLN A 194 -1.99 -19.74 7.79
C GLN A 194 -1.87 -21.03 6.96
N TYR A 195 -1.40 -22.11 7.58
CA TYR A 195 -1.45 -23.44 6.98
C TYR A 195 -2.82 -24.07 7.22
N VAL A 196 -3.43 -24.59 6.15
CA VAL A 196 -4.64 -25.43 6.24
C VAL A 196 -4.23 -26.86 6.56
N ASP A 197 -3.15 -27.31 5.93
CA ASP A 197 -2.50 -28.60 6.12
C ASP A 197 -1.00 -28.49 5.76
N ASP A 198 -0.31 -29.62 5.62
CA ASP A 198 1.12 -29.65 5.31
C ASP A 198 1.49 -29.16 3.90
N THR A 199 0.51 -29.15 3.00
CA THR A 199 0.67 -28.86 1.57
C THR A 199 -0.10 -27.64 1.08
N THR A 200 -0.95 -27.06 1.92
CA THR A 200 -1.83 -25.95 1.54
C THR A 200 -1.74 -24.80 2.53
N MET A 201 -1.57 -23.59 2.02
CA MET A 201 -1.62 -22.35 2.81
C MET A 201 -2.64 -21.36 2.24
N ILE A 202 -3.23 -20.56 3.12
CA ILE A 202 -4.09 -19.43 2.76
C ILE A 202 -3.33 -18.14 3.07
N ILE A 203 -3.18 -17.26 2.08
CA ILE A 203 -2.63 -15.92 2.22
C ILE A 203 -3.79 -14.92 2.31
N GLY A 204 -3.79 -14.10 3.35
CA GLY A 204 -4.78 -13.04 3.56
C GLY A 204 -5.53 -13.10 4.88
N SER A 205 -5.53 -14.26 5.53
CA SER A 205 -6.09 -14.51 6.86
C SER A 205 -5.05 -15.11 7.80
N THR A 206 -5.24 -14.86 9.09
CA THR A 206 -4.58 -15.59 10.18
C THR A 206 -5.62 -16.39 10.96
N ALA A 207 -5.20 -17.46 11.65
CA ALA A 207 -6.10 -18.29 12.46
C ALA A 207 -6.81 -17.51 13.58
N GLU A 208 -6.26 -16.36 14.01
CA GLU A 208 -6.88 -15.45 14.99
C GLU A 208 -8.00 -14.57 14.41
N GLU A 209 -8.10 -14.45 13.09
CA GLU A 209 -9.10 -13.60 12.40
C GLU A 209 -10.30 -14.39 11.85
N ALA A 210 -10.36 -15.70 12.07
CA ALA A 210 -11.41 -16.61 11.60
C ALA A 210 -12.49 -16.92 12.65
#